data_AF-A0A1M4YLU5-F1
#
_entry.id   AF-A0A1M4YLU5-F1
#
_cell.length_a   1.000
_cell.length_b   1.000
_cell.length_c   1.000
_cell.angle_alpha   90.00
_cell.angle_beta   90.00
_cell.angle_gamma   90.00
#
_symmetry.space_group_name_H-M   'P 1'
#
loop_
_entity.id
_entity.type
_entity.pdbx_description
1 polymer ?
#
loop_
_entity_poly.entity_id
_entity_poly.type
_entity_poly.pdbx_seq_one_letter_code
_entity_poly.pdbx_strand_id
1 'polypeptide(L)'
;MKKMIALLSAAVLTVATAVTAFALPSVSVDGVVTKTESAVDANGNAVTVEIKDVPEEYKAAVEEVKKEETIKELLGADFKEGMQVVDVKEVSVPEGTAFPVTITFSVPGVKEGTAVAVLHYNGSAWERITKDVKAGNGTITATFDSLSPVAFVVDKEAAEAASTSTSTSAKSPKTGEFNVLGMAGIVAIIALGGMAVTYSRKRKEA
;
A
#
# COMPACT_ATOMS: atom_id res chain seq x y z
N MET A 1 28.64 -32.61 36.00
CA MET A 1 28.94 -31.76 34.82
C MET A 1 28.30 -32.24 33.51
N LYS A 2 28.14 -33.55 33.23
CA LYS A 2 27.51 -34.00 31.96
C LYS A 2 25.99 -33.80 31.86
N LYS A 3 25.28 -33.79 33.01
CA LYS A 3 23.80 -33.69 33.06
C LYS A 3 23.25 -32.26 33.02
N MET A 4 24.09 -31.26 33.31
CA MET A 4 23.70 -29.84 33.32
C MET A 4 23.96 -29.16 31.97
N ILE A 5 24.92 -29.67 31.18
CA ILE A 5 25.22 -29.16 29.83
C ILE A 5 24.13 -29.58 28.84
N ALA A 6 23.60 -30.80 28.98
CA ALA A 6 22.49 -31.27 28.17
C ALA A 6 21.19 -30.47 28.41
N LEU A 7 20.95 -30.03 29.65
CA LEU A 7 19.77 -29.23 30.01
C LEU A 7 19.83 -27.81 29.42
N LEU A 8 21.02 -27.21 29.35
CA LEU A 8 21.22 -25.90 28.71
C LEU A 8 21.11 -25.94 27.18
N SER A 9 21.59 -27.01 26.52
CA SER A 9 21.39 -27.17 25.07
C SER A 9 19.94 -27.46 24.68
N ALA A 10 19.16 -28.12 25.54
CA ALA A 10 17.74 -28.37 25.30
C ALA A 10 16.88 -27.10 25.47
N ALA A 11 17.24 -26.22 26.41
CA ALA A 11 16.50 -24.96 26.63
C ALA A 11 16.69 -23.92 25.52
N VAL A 12 17.82 -23.96 24.80
CA VAL A 12 18.07 -23.06 23.66
C VAL A 12 17.32 -23.50 22.40
N LEU A 13 17.05 -24.80 22.23
CA LEU A 13 16.41 -25.35 21.04
C LEU A 13 14.86 -25.31 21.06
N THR A 14 14.22 -25.18 22.23
CA THR A 14 12.75 -25.18 22.35
C THR A 14 12.09 -23.81 22.15
N VAL A 15 12.86 -22.72 22.12
CA VAL A 15 12.32 -21.36 21.90
C VAL A 15 12.11 -21.05 20.40
N ALA A 16 12.54 -21.93 19.49
CA ALA A 16 12.60 -21.64 18.06
C ALA A 16 11.33 -21.99 17.23
N THR A 17 10.24 -22.52 17.82
CA THR A 17 9.10 -23.04 17.03
C THR A 17 7.73 -22.44 17.36
N ALA A 18 7.67 -21.19 17.78
CA ALA A 18 6.42 -20.45 17.85
C ALA A 18 6.48 -19.16 17.00
N VAL A 19 6.80 -19.31 15.71
CA VAL A 19 6.43 -18.28 14.73
C VAL A 19 4.96 -18.53 14.42
N THR A 20 4.07 -17.88 15.16
CA THR A 20 2.71 -17.70 14.68
C THR A 20 2.82 -16.93 13.37
N ALA A 21 2.64 -17.62 12.24
CA ALA A 21 2.33 -16.96 10.99
C ALA A 21 1.01 -16.23 11.23
N PHE A 22 1.09 -14.96 11.60
CA PHE A 22 -0.06 -14.08 11.47
C PHE A 22 -0.41 -14.13 9.99
N ALA A 23 -1.55 -14.73 9.67
CA ALA A 23 -2.22 -14.41 8.42
C ALA A 23 -2.25 -12.88 8.38
N LEU A 24 -1.70 -12.30 7.31
CA LEU A 24 -1.85 -10.87 7.09
C LEU A 24 -3.33 -10.56 7.32
N PRO A 25 -3.66 -9.53 8.12
CA PRO A 25 -5.04 -9.08 8.18
C PRO A 25 -5.50 -8.95 6.74
N SER A 26 -6.58 -9.65 6.39
CA SER A 26 -7.24 -9.48 5.11
C SER A 26 -7.29 -7.98 4.87
N VAL A 27 -6.60 -7.52 3.82
CA VAL A 27 -6.52 -6.11 3.49
C VAL A 27 -7.96 -5.65 3.30
N SER A 28 -8.51 -5.02 4.33
CA SER A 28 -9.62 -4.12 4.13
C SER A 28 -9.00 -3.03 3.28
N VAL A 29 -9.40 -3.00 2.02
CA VAL A 29 -8.90 -2.05 1.03
C VAL A 29 -9.48 -0.69 1.42
N ASP A 30 -8.89 -0.05 2.44
CA ASP A 30 -8.86 1.40 2.47
C ASP A 30 -8.09 1.76 1.20
N GLY A 31 -8.85 2.14 0.18
CA GLY A 31 -8.40 2.35 -1.20
C GLY A 31 -7.04 3.03 -1.29
N VAL A 32 -6.21 2.58 -2.23
CA VAL A 32 -4.84 3.08 -2.44
C VAL A 32 -4.84 4.58 -2.78
N VAL A 33 -5.95 5.10 -3.32
CA VAL A 33 -6.12 6.51 -3.67
C VAL A 33 -6.82 7.25 -2.54
N THR A 34 -6.02 7.91 -1.70
CA THR A 34 -6.50 8.65 -0.51
C THR A 34 -6.33 10.16 -0.61
N LYS A 35 -5.55 10.64 -1.58
CA LYS A 35 -5.26 12.07 -1.74
C LYS A 35 -5.00 12.46 -3.19
N THR A 36 -5.18 13.75 -3.46
CA THR A 36 -4.68 14.42 -4.67
C THR A 36 -3.43 15.22 -4.33
N GLU A 37 -2.46 15.25 -5.25
CA GLU A 37 -1.27 16.12 -5.12
C GLU A 37 -1.53 17.52 -5.69
N SER A 38 -2.38 17.62 -6.71
CA SER A 38 -2.81 18.87 -7.30
C SER A 38 -4.13 18.70 -8.02
N ALA A 39 -4.88 19.80 -8.12
CA ALA A 39 -6.00 19.91 -9.02
C ALA A 39 -6.12 21.35 -9.53
N VAL A 40 -6.33 21.50 -10.83
CA VAL A 40 -6.36 22.79 -11.53
C VAL A 40 -7.59 22.86 -12.43
N ASP A 41 -8.38 23.93 -12.31
CA ASP A 41 -9.56 24.16 -13.15
C ASP A 41 -9.18 24.68 -14.55
N ALA A 42 -10.19 24.87 -15.40
CA ALA A 42 -10.00 25.40 -16.77
C ALA A 42 -9.36 26.79 -16.82
N ASN A 43 -9.44 27.56 -15.73
CA ASN A 43 -8.91 28.91 -15.61
C ASN A 43 -7.50 28.93 -15.01
N GLY A 44 -6.94 27.78 -14.64
CA GLY A 44 -5.62 27.68 -14.00
C GLY A 44 -5.65 27.86 -12.47
N ASN A 45 -6.83 27.89 -11.84
CA ASN A 45 -6.95 28.01 -10.39
C ASN A 45 -6.77 26.66 -9.70
N ALA A 46 -6.13 26.66 -8.53
CA ALA A 46 -6.09 25.48 -7.68
C ALA A 46 -7.49 25.16 -7.13
N VAL A 47 -7.89 23.89 -7.22
CA VAL A 47 -9.18 23.39 -6.74
C VAL A 47 -8.97 22.40 -5.62
N THR A 48 -9.80 22.47 -4.58
CA THR A 48 -9.84 21.42 -3.55
C THR A 48 -10.67 20.25 -4.06
N VAL A 49 -10.09 19.05 -4.07
CA VAL A 49 -10.81 17.83 -4.48
C VAL A 49 -11.21 17.06 -3.24
N GLU A 50 -12.48 16.66 -3.17
CA GLU A 50 -12.97 15.74 -2.15
C GLU A 50 -12.96 14.32 -2.70
N ILE A 51 -12.35 13.40 -1.96
CA ILE A 51 -12.35 11.97 -2.23
C ILE A 51 -13.16 11.29 -1.12
N LYS A 52 -14.20 10.57 -1.51
CA LYS A 52 -15.09 9.82 -0.60
C LYS A 52 -15.19 8.36 -1.05
N ASP A 53 -15.69 7.53 -0.15
CA ASP A 53 -16.10 6.19 -0.52
C ASP A 53 -17.30 6.23 -1.46
N VAL A 54 -17.32 5.27 -2.39
CA VAL A 54 -18.36 5.19 -3.40
C VAL A 54 -19.71 4.93 -2.72
N PRO A 55 -20.76 5.73 -3.03
CA PRO A 55 -22.12 5.48 -2.55
C PRO A 55 -22.60 4.06 -2.84
N GLU A 56 -23.48 3.53 -1.97
CA GLU A 56 -24.00 2.16 -2.15
C GLU A 56 -24.76 1.95 -3.46
N GLU A 57 -25.36 3.02 -3.98
CA GLU A 57 -26.05 3.04 -5.27
C GLU A 57 -25.15 2.62 -6.43
N TYR A 58 -23.85 2.95 -6.37
CA TYR A 58 -22.90 2.62 -7.43
C TYR A 58 -22.09 1.36 -7.15
N LYS A 59 -22.30 0.64 -6.04
CA LYS A 59 -21.55 -0.58 -5.72
C LYS A 59 -21.66 -1.65 -6.81
N ALA A 60 -22.81 -1.78 -7.45
CA ALA A 60 -22.98 -2.72 -8.56
C ALA A 60 -22.08 -2.35 -9.75
N ALA A 61 -22.01 -1.06 -10.11
CA ALA A 61 -21.14 -0.56 -11.16
C ALA A 61 -19.66 -0.72 -10.81
N VAL A 62 -19.29 -0.56 -9.52
CA VAL A 62 -17.92 -0.83 -9.03
C VAL A 62 -17.54 -2.30 -9.18
N GLU A 63 -18.42 -3.22 -8.82
CA GLU A 63 -18.17 -4.66 -8.98
C GLU A 63 -18.13 -5.06 -10.46
N GLU A 64 -18.86 -4.37 -11.32
CA GLU A 64 -18.82 -4.58 -12.76
C GLU A 64 -17.52 -4.11 -13.40
N VAL A 65 -17.03 -2.92 -13.07
CA VAL A 65 -15.77 -2.40 -13.64
C VAL A 65 -14.53 -3.14 -13.16
N LYS A 66 -14.59 -3.80 -12.00
CA LYS A 66 -13.52 -4.67 -11.51
C LYS A 66 -13.34 -5.93 -12.36
N LYS A 67 -14.34 -6.31 -13.18
CA LYS A 67 -14.23 -7.49 -14.06
C LYS A 67 -13.32 -7.16 -15.23
N GLU A 68 -12.40 -8.07 -15.51
CA GLU A 68 -11.44 -7.93 -16.60
C GLU A 68 -12.13 -7.78 -17.97
N GLU A 69 -13.27 -8.43 -18.19
CA GLU A 69 -14.05 -8.31 -19.43
C GLU A 69 -14.54 -6.88 -19.67
N THR A 70 -15.08 -6.23 -18.65
CA THR A 70 -15.52 -4.82 -18.71
C THR A 70 -14.34 -3.91 -19.00
N ILE A 71 -13.19 -4.13 -18.36
CA ILE A 71 -11.98 -3.34 -18.59
C ILE A 71 -11.49 -3.52 -20.03
N LYS A 72 -11.50 -4.76 -20.55
CA LYS A 72 -11.14 -5.06 -21.95
C LYS A 72 -12.05 -4.33 -22.93
N GLU A 73 -13.35 -4.29 -22.68
CA GLU A 73 -14.31 -3.58 -23.52
C GLU A 73 -14.08 -2.06 -23.49
N LEU A 74 -13.86 -1.50 -22.31
CA LEU A 74 -13.66 -0.06 -22.12
C LEU A 74 -12.31 0.45 -22.65
N LEU A 75 -11.24 -0.34 -22.51
CA LEU A 75 -9.90 0.03 -22.94
C LEU A 75 -9.63 -0.37 -24.40
N GLY A 76 -10.31 -1.39 -24.92
CA GLY A 76 -10.13 -1.88 -26.29
C GLY A 76 -8.68 -2.22 -26.59
N ALA A 77 -8.09 -1.57 -27.60
CA ALA A 77 -6.72 -1.81 -28.03
C ALA A 77 -5.65 -1.40 -27.00
N ASP A 78 -6.00 -0.51 -26.05
CA ASP A 78 -5.07 -0.04 -25.02
C ASP A 78 -5.01 -1.01 -23.81
N PHE A 79 -5.88 -2.03 -23.78
CA PHE A 79 -5.84 -3.06 -22.78
C PHE A 79 -4.56 -3.89 -22.90
N LYS A 80 -3.85 -4.06 -21.79
CA LYS A 80 -2.71 -4.98 -21.66
C LYS A 80 -3.08 -6.09 -20.68
N GLU A 81 -2.64 -7.29 -20.98
CA GLU A 81 -2.86 -8.45 -20.12
C GLU A 81 -2.38 -8.16 -18.69
N GLY A 82 -3.25 -8.43 -17.71
CA GLY A 82 -2.98 -8.16 -16.30
C GLY A 82 -3.35 -6.75 -15.82
N MET A 83 -3.89 -5.88 -16.67
CA MET A 83 -4.51 -4.63 -16.20
C MET A 83 -5.72 -4.91 -15.32
N GLN A 84 -5.80 -4.20 -14.20
CA GLN A 84 -6.89 -4.35 -13.22
C GLN A 84 -7.20 -3.02 -12.54
N VAL A 85 -8.43 -2.92 -12.02
CA VAL A 85 -8.85 -1.79 -11.19
C VAL A 85 -8.19 -1.92 -9.81
N VAL A 86 -7.39 -0.93 -9.43
CA VAL A 86 -6.75 -0.88 -8.11
C VAL A 86 -7.59 -0.19 -7.06
N ASP A 87 -8.39 0.79 -7.48
CA ASP A 87 -9.26 1.52 -6.58
C ASP A 87 -10.39 2.20 -7.35
N VAL A 88 -11.49 2.44 -6.65
CA VAL A 88 -12.62 3.23 -7.16
C VAL A 88 -13.07 4.18 -6.06
N LYS A 89 -13.12 5.47 -6.37
CA LYS A 89 -13.47 6.51 -5.40
C LYS A 89 -14.49 7.48 -5.95
N GLU A 90 -15.36 7.95 -5.07
CA GLU A 90 -16.20 9.10 -5.38
C GLU A 90 -15.32 10.35 -5.33
N VAL A 91 -15.27 11.09 -6.42
CA VAL A 91 -14.46 12.30 -6.53
C VAL A 91 -15.40 13.45 -6.83
N SER A 92 -15.30 14.54 -6.07
CA SER A 92 -16.09 15.75 -6.28
C SER A 92 -15.26 17.00 -6.11
N VAL A 93 -15.69 18.09 -6.76
CA VAL A 93 -15.11 19.44 -6.62
C VAL A 93 -16.17 20.42 -6.14
N PRO A 94 -15.77 21.56 -5.55
CA PRO A 94 -16.69 22.61 -5.13
C PRO A 94 -17.64 23.05 -6.25
N GLU A 95 -18.87 23.39 -5.86
CA GLU A 95 -19.84 23.97 -6.80
C GLU A 95 -19.28 25.25 -7.44
N GLY A 96 -19.52 25.41 -8.75
CA GLY A 96 -19.00 26.56 -9.51
C GLY A 96 -17.57 26.40 -10.04
N THR A 97 -16.92 25.26 -9.81
CA THR A 97 -15.62 24.95 -10.44
C THR A 97 -15.74 24.93 -11.97
N ALA A 98 -14.80 25.56 -12.67
CA ALA A 98 -14.79 25.60 -14.13
C ALA A 98 -14.15 24.34 -14.72
N PHE A 99 -14.94 23.56 -15.46
CA PHE A 99 -14.45 22.38 -16.19
C PHE A 99 -13.82 22.78 -17.53
N PRO A 100 -12.82 22.03 -18.03
CA PRO A 100 -12.29 20.80 -17.46
C PRO A 100 -11.34 21.00 -16.26
N VAL A 101 -11.30 20.02 -15.36
CA VAL A 101 -10.41 20.02 -14.19
C VAL A 101 -9.33 18.95 -14.38
N THR A 102 -8.07 19.35 -14.26
CA THR A 102 -6.92 18.43 -14.29
C THR A 102 -6.53 18.06 -12.88
N ILE A 103 -6.55 16.77 -12.55
CA ILE A 103 -6.29 16.26 -11.19
C ILE A 103 -5.14 15.27 -11.23
N THR A 104 -4.22 15.41 -10.28
CA THR A 104 -3.15 14.45 -10.01
C THR A 104 -3.48 13.67 -8.74
N PHE A 105 -3.80 12.38 -8.89
CA PHE A 105 -4.08 11.47 -7.78
C PHE A 105 -2.81 10.75 -7.32
N SER A 106 -2.65 10.56 -6.02
CA SER A 106 -1.61 9.67 -5.51
C SER A 106 -2.06 8.23 -5.62
N VAL A 107 -1.32 7.44 -6.41
CA VAL A 107 -1.54 6.01 -6.62
C VAL A 107 -0.21 5.29 -6.39
N PRO A 108 0.10 4.93 -5.14
CA PRO A 108 1.29 4.14 -4.80
C PRO A 108 1.49 2.95 -5.74
N GLY A 109 2.74 2.69 -6.11
CA GLY A 109 3.10 1.57 -6.99
C GLY A 109 3.11 1.88 -8.49
N VAL A 110 2.44 2.94 -8.93
CA VAL A 110 2.56 3.44 -10.31
C VAL A 110 3.96 4.01 -10.53
N LYS A 111 4.60 3.67 -11.65
CA LYS A 111 5.86 4.27 -12.08
C LYS A 111 5.62 5.10 -13.33
N GLU A 112 6.54 6.01 -13.62
CA GLU A 112 6.51 6.75 -14.87
C GLU A 112 6.63 5.78 -16.07
N GLY A 113 5.79 5.94 -17.08
CA GLY A 113 5.73 5.05 -18.25
C GLY A 113 4.96 3.74 -18.06
N THR A 114 4.47 3.45 -16.84
CA THR A 114 3.51 2.37 -16.57
C THR A 114 2.23 2.58 -17.37
N ALA A 115 1.62 1.50 -17.83
CA ALA A 115 0.36 1.57 -18.54
C ALA A 115 -0.78 1.79 -17.53
N VAL A 116 -1.44 2.94 -17.63
CA VAL A 116 -2.55 3.32 -16.73
C VAL A 116 -3.75 3.78 -17.55
N ALA A 117 -4.94 3.55 -17.01
CA ALA A 117 -6.17 4.10 -17.54
C ALA A 117 -7.03 4.62 -16.38
N VAL A 118 -7.82 5.65 -16.68
CA VAL A 118 -8.76 6.24 -15.72
C VAL A 118 -10.15 6.14 -16.34
N LEU A 119 -11.10 5.64 -15.57
CA LEU A 119 -12.48 5.50 -15.98
C LEU A 119 -13.35 6.39 -15.08
N HIS A 120 -14.38 6.99 -15.67
CA HIS A 120 -15.34 7.85 -15.01
C HIS A 120 -16.74 7.28 -15.21
N TYR A 121 -17.52 7.15 -14.14
CA TYR A 121 -18.89 6.69 -14.22
C TYR A 121 -19.84 7.86 -14.46
N ASN A 122 -20.63 7.84 -15.54
CA ASN A 122 -21.54 8.96 -15.88
C ASN A 122 -22.94 8.88 -15.21
N GLY A 123 -23.12 7.96 -14.26
CA GLY A 123 -24.41 7.65 -13.64
C GLY A 123 -25.13 6.45 -14.28
N SER A 124 -24.74 6.03 -15.48
CA SER A 124 -25.30 4.87 -16.19
C SER A 124 -24.26 3.89 -16.72
N ALA A 125 -23.09 4.38 -17.15
CA ALA A 125 -22.02 3.58 -17.71
C ALA A 125 -20.64 4.15 -17.36
N TRP A 126 -19.63 3.28 -17.43
CA TRP A 126 -18.23 3.67 -17.32
C TRP A 126 -17.73 4.21 -18.66
N GLU A 127 -17.04 5.33 -18.60
CA GLU A 127 -16.43 5.98 -19.76
C GLU A 127 -14.93 6.14 -19.53
N ARG A 128 -14.16 5.92 -20.59
CA ARG A 128 -12.70 6.06 -20.52
C ARG A 128 -12.29 7.52 -20.65
N ILE A 129 -11.54 8.00 -19.68
CA ILE A 129 -10.84 9.29 -19.78
C ILE A 129 -9.64 9.12 -20.71
N THR A 130 -9.53 9.99 -21.70
CA THR A 130 -8.42 10.00 -22.68
C THR A 130 -7.63 11.31 -22.65
N LYS A 131 -8.12 12.33 -21.94
CA LYS A 131 -7.48 13.64 -21.85
C LYS A 131 -6.40 13.63 -20.75
N ASP A 132 -5.17 13.93 -21.17
CA ASP A 132 -4.01 14.11 -20.29
C ASP A 132 -3.74 12.99 -19.28
N VAL A 133 -4.15 11.76 -19.62
CA VAL A 133 -3.89 10.58 -18.79
C VAL A 133 -2.40 10.26 -18.81
N LYS A 134 -1.74 10.42 -17.66
CA LYS A 134 -0.30 10.22 -17.51
C LYS A 134 0.02 9.51 -16.20
N ALA A 135 0.88 8.49 -16.29
CA ALA A 135 1.48 7.84 -15.14
C ALA A 135 2.72 8.62 -14.68
N GLY A 136 2.74 9.03 -13.42
CA GLY A 136 3.90 9.59 -12.74
C GLY A 136 4.47 8.62 -11.71
N ASN A 137 5.53 9.04 -11.01
CA ASN A 137 6.12 8.23 -9.95
C ASN A 137 5.24 8.25 -8.68
N GLY A 138 4.35 7.27 -8.55
CA GLY A 138 3.37 7.15 -7.49
C GLY A 138 2.10 7.97 -7.73
N THR A 139 1.86 8.43 -8.96
CA THR A 139 0.72 9.30 -9.28
C THR A 139 0.08 8.97 -10.62
N ILE A 140 -1.20 9.34 -10.77
CA ILE A 140 -1.92 9.35 -12.05
C ILE A 140 -2.52 10.74 -12.24
N THR A 141 -2.19 11.39 -13.35
CA THR A 141 -2.79 12.66 -13.77
C THR A 141 -3.84 12.39 -14.84
N ALA A 142 -4.99 13.06 -14.76
CA ALA A 142 -6.02 13.02 -15.80
C ALA A 142 -6.87 14.31 -15.79
N THR A 143 -7.46 14.62 -16.94
CA THR A 143 -8.34 15.80 -17.10
C THR A 143 -9.79 15.35 -17.28
N PHE A 144 -10.67 15.90 -16.45
CA PHE A 144 -12.07 15.52 -16.33
C PHE A 144 -12.97 16.65 -16.79
N ASP A 145 -14.01 16.33 -17.57
CA ASP A 145 -15.09 17.27 -17.91
C ASP A 145 -16.26 17.18 -16.91
N SER A 146 -16.32 16.10 -16.13
CA SER A 146 -17.24 15.86 -15.02
C SER A 146 -16.60 14.93 -13.99
N LEU A 147 -17.05 15.00 -12.75
CA LEU A 147 -16.58 14.14 -11.67
C LEU A 147 -17.77 13.41 -11.04
N SER A 148 -17.64 12.09 -11.01
CA SER A 148 -18.53 11.06 -10.50
C SER A 148 -17.71 9.76 -10.56
N PRO A 149 -18.06 8.66 -9.86
CA PRO A 149 -17.10 7.63 -9.41
C PRO A 149 -15.96 7.36 -10.39
N VAL A 150 -14.73 7.53 -9.91
CA VAL A 150 -13.52 7.41 -10.72
C VAL A 150 -12.84 6.08 -10.39
N ALA A 151 -12.64 5.23 -11.40
CA ALA A 151 -11.89 4.00 -11.27
C ALA A 151 -10.49 4.14 -11.87
N PHE A 152 -9.50 3.64 -11.13
CA PHE A 152 -8.10 3.67 -11.52
C PHE A 152 -7.67 2.28 -11.96
N VAL A 153 -7.29 2.15 -13.22
CA VAL A 153 -6.81 0.90 -13.82
C VAL A 153 -5.32 1.01 -14.06
N VAL A 154 -4.56 0.03 -13.60
CA VAL A 154 -3.11 -0.02 -13.79
C VAL A 154 -2.70 -1.43 -14.18
N ASP A 155 -1.49 -1.59 -14.71
CA ASP A 155 -0.94 -2.92 -14.99
C ASP A 155 -0.73 -3.78 -13.74
N LYS A 156 -0.49 -5.08 -13.96
CA LYS A 156 -0.33 -6.07 -12.89
C LYS A 156 0.77 -5.71 -11.89
N GLU A 157 1.92 -5.21 -12.35
CA GLU A 157 3.05 -4.88 -11.48
C GLU A 157 2.72 -3.67 -10.60
N ALA A 158 2.15 -2.62 -11.20
CA ALA A 158 1.71 -1.44 -10.46
C ALA A 158 0.59 -1.78 -9.48
N ALA A 159 -0.33 -2.68 -9.83
CA ALA A 159 -1.40 -3.13 -8.95
C ALA A 159 -0.89 -3.95 -7.75
N GLU A 160 0.08 -4.84 -7.98
CA GLU A 160 0.74 -5.57 -6.88
C GLU A 160 1.51 -4.60 -5.96
N ALA A 161 2.22 -3.62 -6.52
CA ALA A 161 2.91 -2.60 -5.74
C ALA A 161 1.94 -1.69 -4.95
N ALA A 162 0.80 -1.33 -5.56
CA ALA A 162 -0.28 -0.58 -4.92
C ALA A 162 -0.85 -1.33 -3.71
N SER A 163 -1.14 -2.62 -3.85
CA SER A 163 -1.65 -3.47 -2.76
C SER A 163 -0.66 -3.68 -1.61
N THR A 164 0.65 -3.67 -1.91
CA THR A 164 1.71 -3.77 -0.90
C THR A 164 1.91 -2.46 -0.13
N SER A 165 1.50 -1.33 -0.73
CA SER A 165 1.62 0.01 -0.16
C SER A 165 0.58 0.33 0.93
N THR A 166 -0.43 -0.52 1.13
CA THR A 166 -1.38 -0.45 2.27
C THR A 166 -0.75 -0.86 3.62
N SER A 167 0.56 -0.59 3.80
CA SER A 167 1.28 -0.78 5.06
C SER A 167 2.23 0.38 5.41
N THR A 168 1.93 1.60 4.96
CA THR A 168 2.52 2.82 5.54
C THR A 168 1.48 3.90 5.80
N SER A 169 0.36 3.55 6.44
CA SER A 169 -0.13 4.46 7.48
C SER A 169 0.99 4.55 8.50
N ALA A 170 1.73 5.67 8.47
CA ALA A 170 2.69 6.02 9.49
C ALA A 170 1.96 6.20 10.83
N LYS A 171 1.57 5.09 11.47
CA LYS A 171 1.45 5.06 12.91
C LYS A 171 2.85 5.36 13.40
N SER A 172 3.01 6.52 14.03
CA SER A 172 4.25 6.99 14.67
C SER A 172 5.02 5.80 15.25
N PRO A 173 6.37 5.75 15.16
CA PRO A 173 7.14 4.64 15.70
C PRO A 173 6.87 4.54 17.20
N LYS A 174 5.95 3.67 17.60
CA LYS A 174 5.78 3.29 18.99
C LYS A 174 6.82 2.22 19.25
N THR A 175 7.99 2.71 19.67
CA THR A 175 9.02 2.01 20.47
C THR A 175 9.09 0.51 20.22
N GLY A 176 9.85 0.17 19.18
CA GLY A 176 10.16 -1.20 18.81
C GLY A 176 11.42 -1.30 17.95
N GLU A 177 12.30 -0.29 17.96
CA GLU A 177 13.71 -0.53 17.65
C GLU A 177 14.28 -1.40 18.76
N PHE A 178 14.09 -2.71 18.64
CA PHE A 178 15.13 -3.60 19.11
C PHE A 178 16.35 -3.31 18.25
N ASN A 179 17.11 -2.31 18.71
CA ASN A 179 18.49 -2.09 18.33
C ASN A 179 19.14 -3.46 18.28
N VAL A 180 19.40 -3.97 17.07
CA VAL A 180 20.17 -5.21 16.86
C VAL A 180 21.53 -5.08 17.56
N LEU A 181 22.02 -3.84 17.70
CA LEU A 181 23.20 -3.48 18.49
C LEU A 181 23.03 -3.67 20.02
N GLY A 182 21.82 -3.49 20.55
CA GLY A 182 21.50 -3.72 21.98
C GLY A 182 21.38 -5.20 22.34
N MET A 183 20.88 -6.04 21.42
CA MET A 183 20.83 -7.50 21.62
C MET A 183 22.21 -8.16 21.54
N ALA A 184 23.13 -7.65 20.71
CA ALA A 184 24.53 -8.07 20.74
C ALA A 184 25.22 -7.75 22.07
N GLY A 185 24.89 -6.60 22.68
CA GLY A 185 25.40 -6.20 23.99
C GLY A 185 24.95 -7.12 25.13
N ILE A 186 23.68 -7.54 25.14
CA ILE A 186 23.14 -8.44 26.18
C ILE A 186 23.75 -9.85 26.06
N VAL A 187 23.96 -10.36 24.83
CA VAL A 187 24.64 -11.65 24.61
C VAL A 187 26.11 -11.59 25.04
N ALA A 188 26.81 -10.48 24.82
CA ALA A 188 28.19 -10.30 25.26
C ALA A 188 28.34 -10.24 26.79
N ILE A 189 27.38 -9.63 27.52
CA ILE A 189 27.40 -9.57 28.99
C ILE A 189 27.15 -10.96 29.61
N ILE A 190 26.27 -11.78 29.03
CA ILE A 190 26.04 -13.15 29.50
C ILE A 190 27.28 -14.04 29.26
N ALA A 191 27.98 -13.86 28.13
CA ALA A 191 29.23 -14.58 27.84
C ALA A 191 30.38 -14.22 28.82
N LEU A 192 30.51 -12.94 29.19
CA LEU A 192 31.52 -12.48 30.15
C LEU A 192 31.20 -12.90 31.59
N GLY A 193 29.92 -12.87 32.00
CA GLY A 193 29.48 -13.35 33.31
C GLY A 193 29.73 -14.86 33.49
N GLY A 194 29.52 -15.66 32.44
CA GLY A 194 29.84 -17.09 32.44
C GLY A 194 31.34 -17.37 32.62
N MET A 195 32.20 -16.59 31.98
CA MET A 195 33.66 -16.73 32.12
C MET A 195 34.16 -16.33 33.52
N ALA A 196 33.63 -15.26 34.14
CA ALA A 196 34.04 -14.84 35.48
C ALA A 196 33.68 -15.86 36.59
N VAL A 197 32.52 -16.53 36.47
CA VAL A 197 32.09 -17.56 37.42
C VAL A 197 32.94 -18.83 37.30
N THR A 198 33.35 -19.21 36.08
CA THR A 198 34.24 -20.37 35.89
C THR A 198 35.67 -20.09 36.38
N TYR A 199 36.18 -18.86 36.20
CA TYR A 199 37.53 -18.49 36.62
C TYR A 199 37.68 -18.36 38.14
N SER A 200 36.66 -17.81 38.82
CA SER A 200 36.66 -17.67 40.29
C SER A 200 36.51 -19.00 41.02
N ARG A 201 35.83 -19.99 40.45
CA ARG A 201 35.78 -21.36 40.98
C ARG A 201 37.13 -22.07 40.86
N LYS A 202 37.81 -21.92 39.71
CA LYS A 202 39.13 -22.53 39.47
C LYS A 202 40.22 -21.98 40.40
N ARG A 203 40.06 -20.74 40.91
CA ARG A 203 40.96 -20.12 41.90
C ARG A 203 40.69 -20.50 43.36
N LYS A 204 39.52 -21.07 43.67
CA LYS A 204 39.18 -21.54 45.03
C LYS A 204 39.49 -23.04 45.22
N GLU A 205 39.77 -23.76 44.14
CA GLU A 205 40.13 -25.18 44.15
C GLU A 205 41.63 -25.44 43.88
N ALA A 206 42.46 -24.37 43.87
CA ALA A 206 43.92 -24.41 43.85
C ALA A 206 44.45 -23.78 45.13
#